data_AF-A0A711K6F3-F1
#
_entry.id   AF-A0A711K6F3-F1
#
_cell.length_a   1.000
_cell.length_b   1.000
_cell.length_c   1.000
_cell.angle_alpha   90.00
_cell.angle_beta   90.00
_cell.angle_gamma   90.00
#
_symmetry.space_group_name_H-M   'P 1'
#
loop_
_entity.id
_entity.type
_entity.pdbx_description
1 polymer ?
#
loop_
_entity_poly.entity_id
_entity_poly.type
_entity_poly.pdbx_seq_one_letter_code
_entity_poly.pdbx_strand_id
1 'polypeptide(L)'
;MKNKKYINSLLAACVLFSCFNGQAAELKRVYGKLSFGYGDWNKGFVNVDRGEVWKAVADFGAVFDRGEFASFYEMNVLNHPVEGRNHVTQFLGHYRVVEGSNFTAMMKLYMSMENKFGDELNMMYGVGY
;
A
#
# COMPACT_ATOMS: atom_id res chain seq x y z
N MET A 1 38.22 -17.96 7.08
CA MET A 1 38.54 -17.07 5.95
C MET A 1 37.33 -16.73 5.05
N LYS A 2 36.42 -17.67 4.71
CA LYS A 2 35.23 -17.38 3.88
C LYS A 2 34.31 -16.27 4.44
N ASN A 3 33.96 -16.30 5.74
CA ASN A 3 33.07 -15.29 6.33
C ASN A 3 33.63 -13.86 6.31
N LYS A 4 34.96 -13.67 6.48
CA LYS A 4 35.57 -12.33 6.39
C LYS A 4 35.44 -11.72 4.99
N LYS A 5 35.51 -12.54 3.93
CA LYS A 5 35.28 -12.05 2.56
C LYS A 5 33.82 -11.64 2.36
N TYR A 6 32.85 -12.44 2.80
CA TYR A 6 31.43 -12.08 2.71
C TYR A 6 31.08 -10.82 3.48
N ILE A 7 31.58 -10.67 4.71
CA ILE A 7 31.35 -9.49 5.53
C ILE A 7 31.96 -8.26 4.85
N ASN A 8 33.20 -8.35 4.34
CA ASN A 8 33.84 -7.23 3.64
C ASN A 8 33.10 -6.88 2.33
N SER A 9 32.58 -7.86 1.59
CA SER A 9 31.78 -7.63 0.38
C SER A 9 30.44 -6.99 0.69
N LEU A 10 29.76 -7.40 1.76
CA LEU A 10 28.51 -6.79 2.22
C LEU A 10 28.73 -5.35 2.67
N LEU A 11 29.81 -5.10 3.43
CA LEU A 11 30.18 -3.77 3.89
C LEU A 11 30.51 -2.85 2.69
N ALA A 12 31.25 -3.36 1.70
CA ALA A 12 31.55 -2.62 0.48
C ALA A 12 30.28 -2.27 -0.33
N ALA A 13 29.33 -3.21 -0.43
CA ALA A 13 28.05 -2.95 -1.06
C ALA A 13 27.25 -1.87 -0.31
N CYS A 14 27.16 -1.96 1.03
CA CYS A 14 26.49 -0.94 1.85
C CYS A 14 27.11 0.44 1.73
N VAL A 15 28.45 0.54 1.72
CA VAL A 15 29.16 1.81 1.54
C VAL A 15 28.88 2.38 0.15
N LEU A 16 28.96 1.58 -0.91
CA LEU A 16 28.62 2.03 -2.27
C LEU A 16 27.17 2.52 -2.35
N PHE A 17 26.19 1.77 -1.81
CA PHE A 17 24.80 2.19 -1.77
C PHE A 17 24.59 3.49 -0.99
N SER A 18 25.31 3.72 0.10
CA SER A 18 25.22 4.96 0.87
C SER A 18 25.79 6.18 0.13
N CYS A 19 26.82 5.99 -0.71
CA CYS A 19 27.42 7.08 -1.50
C CYS A 19 26.53 7.55 -2.67
N PHE A 20 25.64 6.71 -3.20
CA PHE A 20 24.72 7.06 -4.29
C PHE A 20 23.39 7.70 -3.83
N ASN A 21 23.12 7.76 -2.53
CA ASN A 21 21.86 8.27 -1.96
C ASN A 21 22.03 9.63 -1.25
N GLY A 22 22.87 10.50 -1.82
CA GLY A 22 23.25 11.79 -1.19
C GLY A 22 22.16 12.86 -1.15
N GLN A 23 21.01 12.66 -1.79
CA GLN A 23 19.90 13.62 -1.78
C GLN A 23 18.63 13.01 -1.17
N ALA A 24 18.12 13.68 -0.13
CA ALA A 24 16.83 13.39 0.45
C ALA A 24 15.73 13.58 -0.62
N ALA A 25 14.78 12.65 -0.68
CA ALA A 25 13.62 12.80 -1.55
C ALA A 25 12.81 14.03 -1.13
N GLU A 26 12.51 14.92 -2.08
CA GLU A 26 11.78 16.14 -1.83
C GLU A 26 10.27 15.85 -1.89
N LEU A 27 9.57 16.09 -0.79
CA LEU A 27 8.12 15.96 -0.74
C LEU A 27 7.46 17.03 -1.61
N LYS A 28 6.73 16.61 -2.65
CA LYS A 28 6.00 17.51 -3.55
C LYS A 28 4.57 17.74 -3.12
N ARG A 29 3.89 16.68 -2.65
CA ARG A 29 2.48 16.76 -2.26
C ARG A 29 2.11 15.65 -1.30
N VAL A 30 1.17 15.95 -0.41
CA VAL A 30 0.40 14.96 0.35
C VAL A 30 -1.06 15.06 -0.06
N TYR A 31 -1.76 13.94 -0.10
CA TYR A 31 -3.20 13.90 -0.31
C TYR A 31 -3.85 12.91 0.66
N GLY A 32 -5.07 13.22 1.04
CA GLY A 32 -5.89 12.36 1.87
C GLY A 32 -7.36 12.58 1.55
N LYS A 33 -8.15 11.51 1.61
CA LYS A 33 -9.58 11.56 1.33
C LYS A 33 -10.30 10.57 2.24
N LEU A 34 -11.35 11.05 2.89
CA LEU A 34 -12.34 10.20 3.54
C LEU A 34 -13.59 10.20 2.67
N SER A 35 -14.24 9.05 2.52
CA SER A 35 -15.48 8.93 1.76
C SER A 35 -16.41 7.95 2.42
N PHE A 36 -17.67 8.35 2.52
CA PHE A 36 -18.74 7.52 3.05
C PHE A 36 -19.71 7.24 1.91
N GLY A 37 -20.19 6.01 1.84
CA GLY A 37 -21.16 5.59 0.85
C GLY A 37 -22.29 4.81 1.49
N TYR A 38 -23.49 5.00 0.94
CA TYR A 38 -24.66 4.21 1.24
C TYR A 38 -25.17 3.62 -0.08
N GLY A 39 -25.50 2.35 -0.06
CA GLY A 39 -26.12 1.66 -1.18
C GLY A 39 -27.19 0.69 -0.67
N ASP A 40 -28.35 0.69 -1.31
CA ASP A 40 -29.40 -0.29 -1.05
C ASP A 40 -29.49 -1.23 -2.25
N TRP A 41 -29.03 -2.46 -2.05
CA TRP A 41 -28.97 -3.47 -3.11
C TRP A 41 -30.36 -4.03 -3.45
N ASN A 42 -31.37 -3.77 -2.61
CA ASN A 42 -32.74 -4.24 -2.82
C ASN A 42 -33.58 -3.25 -3.65
N LYS A 43 -33.05 -2.05 -3.97
CA LYS A 43 -33.72 -1.05 -4.81
C LYS A 43 -33.52 -1.26 -6.32
N GLY A 44 -32.87 -2.34 -6.74
CA GLY A 44 -32.69 -2.71 -8.15
C GLY A 44 -33.95 -3.36 -8.77
N PHE A 45 -33.91 -3.64 -10.08
CA PHE A 45 -34.99 -4.34 -10.80
C PHE A 45 -35.26 -5.76 -10.26
N VAL A 46 -34.27 -6.36 -9.61
CA VAL A 46 -34.35 -7.68 -8.99
C VAL A 46 -33.91 -7.53 -7.54
N ASN A 47 -34.73 -8.02 -6.62
CA ASN A 47 -34.32 -8.10 -5.22
C ASN A 47 -33.30 -9.24 -5.06
N VAL A 48 -32.12 -8.90 -4.54
CA VAL A 48 -31.01 -9.84 -4.32
C VAL A 48 -30.81 -10.21 -2.84
N ASP A 49 -31.71 -9.75 -1.97
CA ASP A 49 -31.72 -9.99 -0.51
C ASP A 49 -30.37 -9.68 0.18
N ARG A 50 -29.58 -8.78 -0.40
CA ARG A 50 -28.31 -8.30 0.18
C ARG A 50 -28.51 -7.11 1.13
N GLY A 51 -29.64 -6.42 1.02
CA GLY A 51 -29.99 -5.31 1.90
C GLY A 51 -29.16 -4.05 1.68
N GLU A 52 -29.09 -3.24 2.74
CA GLU A 52 -28.36 -1.98 2.75
C GLU A 52 -26.88 -2.22 3.07
N VAL A 53 -26.02 -1.39 2.46
CA VAL A 53 -24.57 -1.40 2.69
C VAL A 53 -24.12 0.03 2.96
N TRP A 54 -23.49 0.20 4.11
CA TRP A 54 -22.76 1.42 4.46
C TRP A 54 -21.27 1.15 4.32
N LYS A 55 -20.55 2.02 3.62
CA LYS A 55 -19.10 1.94 3.46
C LYS A 55 -18.39 3.20 3.92
N ALA A 56 -17.17 3.03 4.43
CA ALA A 56 -16.24 4.11 4.67
C ALA A 56 -14.91 3.76 4.01
N VAL A 57 -14.31 4.72 3.33
CA VAL A 57 -13.03 4.61 2.65
C VAL A 57 -12.12 5.73 3.12
N ALA A 58 -10.87 5.39 3.41
CA ALA A 58 -9.81 6.32 3.72
C ALA A 58 -8.64 6.08 2.76
N ASP A 59 -8.35 7.09 1.95
CA ASP A 59 -7.22 7.12 1.04
C ASP A 59 -6.18 8.10 1.58
N PHE A 60 -4.92 7.73 1.52
CA PHE A 60 -3.81 8.61 1.89
C PHE A 60 -2.59 8.31 1.03
N GLY A 61 -1.89 9.34 0.57
CA GLY A 61 -0.64 9.17 -0.15
C GLY A 61 0.23 10.41 -0.12
N ALA A 62 1.50 10.23 -0.46
CA ALA A 62 2.42 11.33 -0.67
C ALA A 62 3.30 11.08 -1.89
N VAL A 63 3.53 12.17 -2.61
CA VAL A 63 4.32 12.23 -3.84
C VAL A 63 5.60 12.97 -3.53
N PHE A 64 6.71 12.35 -3.89
CA PHE A 64 8.05 12.90 -3.86
C PHE A 64 8.55 13.09 -5.29
N ASP A 65 9.61 13.86 -5.45
CA ASP A 65 10.36 13.96 -6.72
C ASP A 65 10.86 12.62 -7.26
N ARG A 66 11.12 11.65 -6.36
CA ARG A 66 11.73 10.35 -6.67
C ARG A 66 10.78 9.17 -6.50
N GLY A 67 9.51 9.37 -6.15
CA GLY A 67 8.58 8.27 -5.93
C GLY A 67 7.27 8.68 -5.33
N GLU A 68 6.36 7.73 -5.21
CA GLU A 68 5.06 7.93 -4.56
C GLU A 68 4.80 6.76 -3.62
N PHE A 69 4.14 7.06 -2.49
CA PHE A 69 3.43 6.05 -1.74
C PHE A 69 1.96 6.41 -1.66
N ALA A 70 1.11 5.40 -1.73
CA ALA A 70 -0.33 5.48 -1.62
C ALA A 70 -0.83 4.37 -0.72
N SER A 71 -1.90 4.63 0.00
CA SER A 71 -2.54 3.70 0.90
C SER A 71 -4.05 3.88 0.82
N PHE A 72 -4.74 2.77 1.03
CA PHE A 72 -6.18 2.65 0.92
C PHE A 72 -6.66 1.78 2.06
N TYR A 73 -7.72 2.23 2.74
CA TYR A 73 -8.42 1.45 3.74
C TYR A 73 -9.92 1.57 3.50
N GLU A 74 -10.59 0.44 3.32
CA GLU A 74 -12.04 0.37 3.11
C GLU A 74 -12.68 -0.53 4.17
N MET A 75 -13.78 -0.04 4.72
CA MET A 75 -14.69 -0.77 5.58
C MET A 75 -16.04 -0.86 4.87
N ASN A 76 -16.51 -2.06 4.64
CA ASN A 76 -17.82 -2.33 4.08
C ASN A 76 -18.76 -2.88 5.14
N VAL A 77 -20.07 -2.67 4.90
CA VAL A 77 -21.14 -3.24 5.72
C VAL A 77 -21.11 -2.70 7.17
N LEU A 78 -20.86 -1.40 7.33
CA LEU A 78 -20.78 -0.74 8.65
C LEU A 78 -22.06 -0.87 9.49
N ASN A 79 -23.19 -1.10 8.82
CA ASN A 79 -24.51 -1.32 9.40
C ASN A 79 -24.73 -2.74 9.96
N HIS A 80 -23.77 -3.67 9.81
CA HIS A 80 -23.82 -4.99 10.41
C HIS A 80 -22.98 -5.06 11.70
N PRO A 81 -23.21 -6.10 12.54
CA PRO A 81 -22.34 -6.42 13.67
C PRO A 81 -20.88 -6.49 13.25
N VAL A 82 -19.94 -6.27 14.17
CA VAL A 82 -18.49 -6.26 13.90
C VAL A 82 -18.04 -7.56 13.21
N GLU A 83 -18.72 -8.67 13.50
CA GLU A 83 -18.51 -10.00 12.92
C GLU A 83 -19.03 -10.19 11.50
N GLY A 84 -19.65 -9.18 10.88
CA GLY A 84 -20.09 -9.18 9.46
C GLY A 84 -19.54 -8.03 8.60
N ARG A 85 -18.56 -7.25 9.10
CA ARG A 85 -17.82 -6.20 8.40
C ARG A 85 -16.61 -6.73 7.62
N ASN A 86 -16.49 -6.28 6.38
CA ASN A 86 -15.32 -6.56 5.57
C ASN A 86 -14.36 -5.37 5.55
N HIS A 87 -13.07 -5.67 5.70
CA HIS A 87 -11.99 -4.69 5.75
C HIS A 87 -11.00 -4.98 4.64
N VAL A 88 -10.64 -3.95 3.88
CA VAL A 88 -9.59 -4.05 2.85
C VAL A 88 -8.56 -2.98 3.15
N THR A 89 -7.29 -3.36 3.20
CA THR A 89 -6.18 -2.40 3.28
C THR A 89 -5.15 -2.67 2.19
N GLN A 90 -4.59 -1.60 1.67
CA GLN A 90 -3.53 -1.65 0.69
C GLN A 90 -2.51 -0.56 1.00
N PHE A 91 -1.24 -0.91 0.86
CA PHE A 91 -0.12 0.03 0.80
C PHE A 91 0.62 -0.22 -0.52
N LEU A 92 0.85 0.82 -1.28
CA LEU A 92 1.60 0.79 -2.53
C LEU A 92 2.69 1.85 -2.42
N GLY A 93 3.89 1.51 -2.84
CA GLY A 93 4.99 2.47 -2.92
C GLY A 93 5.88 2.14 -4.09
N HIS A 94 6.43 3.17 -4.72
CA HIS A 94 7.55 3.01 -5.62
C HIS A 94 8.56 4.13 -5.41
N TYR A 95 9.84 3.80 -5.60
CA TYR A 95 10.95 4.71 -5.35
C TYR A 95 12.08 4.52 -6.35
N ARG A 96 12.57 5.62 -6.91
CA ARG A 96 13.73 5.68 -7.78
C ARG A 96 15.01 5.64 -6.94
N VAL A 97 15.55 4.43 -6.79
CA VAL A 97 16.73 4.15 -5.96
C VAL A 97 17.99 4.83 -6.50
N VAL A 98 18.16 4.90 -7.83
CA VAL A 98 19.36 5.50 -8.45
C VAL A 98 19.00 6.86 -9.06
N GLU A 99 19.75 7.88 -8.68
CA GLU A 99 19.54 9.25 -9.16
C GLU A 99 19.74 9.33 -10.67
N GLY A 100 18.86 10.06 -11.35
CA GLY A 100 18.87 10.19 -12.82
C GLY A 100 18.50 8.92 -13.59
N SER A 101 18.17 7.81 -12.92
CA SER A 101 17.70 6.58 -13.59
C SER A 101 16.20 6.62 -13.89
N ASN A 102 15.74 5.83 -14.87
CA ASN A 102 14.32 5.58 -15.08
C ASN A 102 13.80 4.40 -14.26
N PHE A 103 14.68 3.68 -13.56
CA PHE A 103 14.30 2.48 -12.81
C PHE A 103 13.72 2.82 -11.44
N THR A 104 12.66 2.12 -11.06
CA THR A 104 12.02 2.26 -9.76
C THR A 104 11.90 0.90 -9.09
N ALA A 105 12.17 0.85 -7.79
CA ALA A 105 11.78 -0.28 -6.95
C ALA A 105 10.33 -0.07 -6.51
N MET A 106 9.51 -1.12 -6.55
CA MET A 106 8.09 -1.07 -6.23
C MET A 106 7.74 -2.10 -5.17
N MET A 107 6.83 -1.74 -4.27
CA MET A 107 6.26 -2.59 -3.23
C MET A 107 4.75 -2.38 -3.19
N LYS A 108 4.00 -3.47 -3.06
CA LYS A 108 2.57 -3.48 -2.78
C LYS A 108 2.29 -4.48 -1.67
N LEU A 109 1.64 -4.01 -0.61
CA LEU A 109 1.05 -4.81 0.44
C LEU A 109 -0.47 -4.73 0.27
N TYR A 110 -1.14 -5.87 0.27
CA TYR A 110 -2.57 -5.96 0.13
C TYR A 110 -3.13 -6.99 1.10
N MET A 111 -4.22 -6.64 1.75
CA MET A 111 -4.83 -7.47 2.78
C MET A 111 -6.34 -7.27 2.71
N SER A 112 -7.07 -8.36 2.61
CA SER A 112 -8.54 -8.38 2.67
C SER A 112 -8.94 -9.30 3.80
N MET A 113 -9.83 -8.82 4.66
CA MET A 113 -10.21 -9.48 5.89
C MET A 113 -11.72 -9.47 6.03
N GLU A 114 -12.27 -10.66 6.30
CA GLU A 114 -13.62 -10.80 6.82
C GLU A 114 -13.51 -10.79 8.35
N ASN A 115 -13.89 -9.68 8.98
CA ASN A 115 -14.18 -9.57 10.41
C ASN A 115 -13.06 -9.74 11.45
N LYS A 116 -11.92 -10.34 11.08
CA LYS A 116 -10.75 -10.50 11.96
C LYS A 116 -9.50 -10.13 11.21
N PHE A 117 -8.51 -9.61 11.93
CA PHE A 117 -7.15 -9.57 11.41
C PHE A 117 -6.67 -11.03 11.23
N GLY A 118 -6.87 -11.57 10.02
CA GLY A 118 -6.38 -12.88 9.60
C GLY A 118 -4.95 -12.85 9.06
N ASP A 119 -4.43 -14.03 8.74
CA ASP A 119 -3.02 -14.23 8.38
C ASP A 119 -2.70 -13.98 6.90
N GLU A 120 -3.71 -13.68 6.07
CA GLU A 120 -3.52 -13.49 4.63
C GLU A 120 -3.09 -12.05 4.29
N LEU A 121 -1.76 -11.87 4.27
CA LEU A 121 -1.10 -10.69 3.72
C LEU A 121 -0.49 -11.02 2.35
N ASN A 122 -1.03 -10.43 1.30
CA ASN A 122 -0.45 -10.52 -0.04
C ASN A 122 0.61 -9.44 -0.23
N MET A 123 1.85 -9.85 -0.49
CA MET A 123 2.97 -8.96 -0.72
C MET A 123 3.51 -9.13 -2.15
N MET A 124 3.74 -8.02 -2.84
CA MET A 124 4.39 -7.97 -4.13
C MET A 124 5.53 -6.96 -4.08
N TYR A 125 6.69 -7.35 -4.59
CA TYR A 125 7.84 -6.47 -4.77
C TYR A 125 8.37 -6.65 -6.19
N GLY A 126 8.97 -5.60 -6.74
CA GLY A 126 9.47 -5.64 -8.11
C GLY A 126 10.33 -4.44 -8.47
N VAL A 127 10.74 -4.41 -9.73
CA VAL A 127 11.45 -3.29 -10.35
C VAL A 127 10.69 -2.92 -11.63
N GLY A 128 10.44 -1.63 -11.82
CA GLY A 128 9.85 -1.06 -13.03
C GLY A 128 10.79 -0.07 -13.73
N TYR A 129 10.44 0.37 -14.93
CA TYR A 129 11.14 1.43 -15.69
C TYR A 129 10.15 2.38 -16.34
#